data_AF-A0A6A0ICI0-F1
#
_entry.id   AF-A0A6A0ICI0-F1
#
_cell.length_a   1.000
_cell.length_b   1.000
_cell.length_c   1.000
_cell.angle_alpha   90.00
_cell.angle_beta   90.00
_cell.angle_gamma   90.00
#
_symmetry.space_group_name_H-M   'P 1'
#
loop_
_entity.id
_entity.type
_entity.pdbx_description
1 polymer ?
#
loop_
_entity_poly.entity_id
_entity_poly.type
_entity_poly.pdbx_seq_one_letter_code
_entity_poly.pdbx_strand_id
1 'polypeptide(L)'
;MEESRMKRTAIVLAAAAILLVAAPAQAQTTLAAGDVAFTFYQADTPDTFTFLLMVDVQNTTTLRFTDNGWLSGGGFRANEGIIEWAATSDLTAYTQITITTPDSGVTFTATSGTVTVPDTGFALATAGDQILAYQGTEASPSFVTAINDHNWDATAADSNTSALPPGLTDGTNAIHFPIALPGTDNGQYNCATTVGVPAVLNAAINNGANWTTSDTILTPAPCSFTVPVELMGFTAD
;
A
#
# COMPACT_ATOMS: atom_id res chain seq x y z
N MET A 1 3.32 49.72 75.75
CA MET A 1 3.74 48.45 75.12
C MET A 1 2.47 47.68 74.87
N GLU A 2 1.94 47.76 73.67
CA GLU A 2 0.72 47.04 73.27
C GLU A 2 1.00 46.45 71.89
N GLU A 3 1.18 45.13 71.85
CA GLU A 3 1.28 44.33 70.63
C GLU A 3 -0.13 44.04 70.10
N SER A 4 -0.35 44.22 68.79
CA SER A 4 -1.39 43.50 68.00
C SER A 4 -1.39 44.04 66.56
N ARG A 5 -1.52 43.32 65.45
CA ARG A 5 -1.48 41.91 65.04
C ARG A 5 -1.45 41.96 63.51
N MET A 6 -0.40 41.47 62.85
CA MET A 6 -0.37 41.34 61.38
C MET A 6 -1.16 40.08 60.98
N LYS A 7 -2.34 40.25 60.37
CA LYS A 7 -3.18 39.16 59.85
C LYS A 7 -2.49 38.53 58.63
N ARG A 8 -1.93 37.33 58.80
CA ARG A 8 -1.41 36.51 57.71
C ARG A 8 -2.57 35.78 57.04
N THR A 9 -2.98 36.23 55.86
CA THR A 9 -3.92 35.52 55.00
C THR A 9 -3.17 34.35 54.35
N ALA A 10 -3.52 33.12 54.73
CA ALA A 10 -3.00 31.91 54.09
C ALA A 10 -3.81 31.62 52.82
N ILE A 11 -3.14 31.63 51.66
CA ILE A 11 -3.71 31.17 50.38
C ILE A 11 -3.44 29.67 50.29
N VAL A 12 -4.50 28.86 50.28
CA VAL A 12 -4.42 27.41 50.04
C VAL A 12 -4.53 27.21 48.53
N LEU A 13 -3.42 26.89 47.86
CA LEU A 13 -3.45 26.37 46.49
C LEU A 13 -3.81 24.88 46.54
N ALA A 14 -5.00 24.52 46.08
CA ALA A 14 -5.34 23.14 45.78
C ALA A 14 -4.78 22.78 44.40
N ALA A 15 -3.74 21.94 44.35
CA ALA A 15 -3.25 21.36 43.11
C ALA A 15 -4.12 20.16 42.73
N ALA A 16 -4.94 20.30 41.69
CA ALA A 16 -5.63 19.19 41.07
C ALA A 16 -4.64 18.42 40.19
N ALA A 17 -4.27 17.20 40.60
CA ALA A 17 -3.50 16.30 39.76
C ALA A 17 -4.44 15.69 38.70
N ILE A 18 -4.31 16.14 37.45
CA ILE A 18 -4.96 15.51 36.30
C ILE A 18 -4.18 14.22 36.00
N LEU A 19 -4.78 13.06 36.31
CA LEU A 19 -4.24 11.76 35.93
C LEU A 19 -4.55 11.55 34.44
N LEU A 20 -3.56 11.76 33.58
CA LEU A 20 -3.67 11.48 32.15
C LEU A 20 -3.60 9.96 31.95
N VAL A 21 -4.76 9.31 31.78
CA VAL A 21 -4.83 7.90 31.38
C VAL A 21 -4.51 7.85 29.88
N ALA A 22 -3.27 7.53 29.53
CA ALA A 22 -2.91 7.21 28.16
C ALA A 22 -3.60 5.89 27.76
N ALA A 23 -4.57 5.95 26.85
CA ALA A 23 -5.06 4.74 26.21
C ALA A 23 -3.89 4.11 25.42
N PRO A 24 -3.75 2.77 25.40
CA PRO A 24 -2.75 2.14 24.56
C PRO A 24 -3.06 2.52 23.11
N ALA A 25 -2.14 3.25 22.47
CA ALA A 25 -2.17 3.38 21.03
C ALA A 25 -2.01 1.98 20.45
N GLN A 26 -3.01 1.49 19.72
CA GLN A 26 -2.85 0.28 18.92
C GLN A 26 -1.77 0.61 17.89
N ALA A 27 -0.63 -0.08 17.98
CA ALA A 27 0.39 0.04 16.95
C ALA A 27 -0.23 -0.49 15.65
N GLN A 28 -0.21 0.30 14.58
CA GLN A 28 -0.62 -0.16 13.27
C GLN A 28 0.12 -1.44 12.84
N THR A 29 -0.49 -2.23 11.96
CA THR A 29 0.18 -3.40 11.39
C THR A 29 1.45 -2.95 10.65
N THR A 30 2.58 -3.55 11.00
CA THR A 30 3.82 -3.40 10.24
C THR A 30 3.81 -4.41 9.11
N LEU A 31 3.83 -3.94 7.87
CA LEU A 31 3.78 -4.76 6.66
C LEU A 31 5.20 -5.05 6.18
N ALA A 32 5.50 -6.32 5.98
CA ALA A 32 6.75 -6.80 5.39
C ALA A 32 6.62 -6.98 3.87
N ALA A 33 7.75 -7.19 3.19
CA ALA A 33 7.77 -7.47 1.77
C ALA A 33 6.94 -8.74 1.43
N GLY A 34 5.93 -8.59 0.58
CA GLY A 34 4.98 -9.64 0.20
C GLY A 34 3.73 -9.74 1.08
N ASP A 35 3.55 -8.87 2.07
CA ASP A 35 2.29 -8.78 2.85
C ASP A 35 1.17 -8.07 2.07
N VAL A 36 1.50 -7.50 0.92
CA VAL A 36 0.57 -6.94 -0.07
C VAL A 36 1.04 -7.36 -1.46
N ALA A 37 0.11 -7.58 -2.38
CA ALA A 37 0.42 -7.80 -3.80
C ALA A 37 -0.54 -7.03 -4.70
N PHE A 38 -0.05 -6.48 -5.82
CA PHE A 38 -0.93 -5.88 -6.83
C PHE A 38 -1.65 -6.97 -7.64
N THR A 39 -2.90 -6.72 -7.99
CA THR A 39 -3.74 -7.63 -8.81
C THR A 39 -4.37 -6.94 -10.01
N PHE A 40 -4.23 -5.62 -10.09
CA PHE A 40 -4.71 -4.79 -11.18
C PHE A 40 -3.88 -3.52 -11.29
N TYR A 41 -3.57 -3.11 -12.51
CA TYR A 41 -2.89 -1.88 -12.87
C TYR A 41 -3.48 -1.36 -14.17
N GLN A 42 -3.74 -0.06 -14.26
CA GLN A 42 -4.45 0.55 -15.38
C GLN A 42 -4.00 2.00 -15.48
N ALA A 43 -3.29 2.35 -16.55
CA ALA A 43 -2.71 3.67 -16.77
C ALA A 43 -3.49 4.51 -17.79
N ASP A 44 -4.43 3.94 -18.54
CA ASP A 44 -5.40 4.78 -19.25
C ASP A 44 -6.28 5.53 -18.25
N THR A 45 -6.78 6.71 -18.61
CA THR A 45 -7.64 7.49 -17.71
C THR A 45 -9.05 6.87 -17.55
N PRO A 46 -9.56 6.67 -16.31
CA PRO A 46 -8.92 6.93 -15.02
C PRO A 46 -7.87 5.88 -14.63
N ASP A 47 -6.74 6.35 -14.11
CA ASP A 47 -5.73 5.46 -13.55
C ASP A 47 -6.34 4.70 -12.36
N THR A 48 -6.13 3.39 -12.32
CA THR A 48 -6.72 2.54 -11.29
C THR A 48 -5.80 1.38 -10.99
N PHE A 49 -5.66 1.04 -9.71
CA PHE A 49 -4.93 -0.15 -9.29
C PHE A 49 -5.66 -0.87 -8.16
N THR A 50 -5.43 -2.17 -8.05
CA THR A 50 -5.96 -3.01 -6.97
C THR A 50 -4.83 -3.72 -6.27
N PHE A 51 -4.84 -3.69 -4.94
CA PHE A 51 -3.93 -4.47 -4.11
C PHE A 51 -4.70 -5.44 -3.21
N LEU A 52 -4.08 -6.59 -2.97
CA LEU A 52 -4.54 -7.67 -2.12
C LEU A 52 -3.73 -7.66 -0.82
N LEU A 53 -4.42 -7.64 0.31
CA LEU A 53 -3.78 -7.89 1.60
C LEU A 53 -3.47 -9.39 1.73
N MET A 54 -2.23 -9.75 2.07
CA MET A 54 -1.82 -11.14 2.31
C MET A 54 -1.85 -11.52 3.80
N VAL A 55 -2.03 -10.53 4.66
CA VAL A 55 -2.12 -10.64 6.11
C VAL A 55 -3.31 -9.83 6.62
N ASP A 56 -3.76 -10.13 7.83
CA ASP A 56 -4.71 -9.27 8.53
C ASP A 56 -4.07 -7.92 8.84
N VAL A 57 -4.82 -6.84 8.64
CA VAL A 57 -4.38 -5.49 8.98
C VAL A 57 -5.33 -4.87 10.00
N GLN A 58 -4.76 -4.17 10.97
CA GLN A 58 -5.52 -3.46 11.99
C GLN A 58 -6.02 -2.12 11.45
N ASN A 59 -7.11 -1.63 12.02
CA ASN A 59 -7.56 -0.26 11.83
C ASN A 59 -6.38 0.72 11.97
N THR A 60 -6.38 1.79 11.17
CA THR A 60 -5.33 2.82 11.10
C THR A 60 -4.00 2.40 10.48
N THR A 61 -3.87 1.15 10.01
CA THR A 61 -2.71 0.74 9.21
C THR A 61 -2.60 1.58 7.95
N THR A 62 -1.44 2.20 7.73
CA THR A 62 -1.17 3.00 6.53
C THR A 62 -0.23 2.28 5.56
N LEU A 63 -0.42 2.58 4.27
CA LEU A 63 0.45 2.17 3.17
C LEU A 63 0.55 3.32 2.17
N ARG A 64 1.77 3.70 1.82
CA ARG A 64 2.05 4.74 0.82
C ARG A 64 2.26 4.09 -0.54
N PHE A 65 1.77 4.76 -1.57
CA PHE A 65 1.99 4.41 -2.97
C PHE A 65 2.56 5.61 -3.69
N THR A 66 3.56 5.39 -4.51
CA THR A 66 4.19 6.44 -5.31
C THR A 66 4.54 5.95 -6.70
N ASP A 67 4.38 6.83 -7.65
CA ASP A 67 4.90 6.78 -9.02
C ASP A 67 6.27 7.47 -9.12
N ASN A 68 6.91 7.88 -8.02
CA ASN A 68 8.32 8.28 -8.07
C ASN A 68 9.19 7.03 -8.24
N GLY A 69 9.86 6.89 -9.40
CA GLY A 69 10.77 5.79 -9.67
C GLY A 69 11.94 5.71 -8.67
N TRP A 70 12.51 4.52 -8.46
CA TRP A 70 13.64 4.35 -7.54
C TRP A 70 15.00 4.59 -8.20
N LEU A 71 15.87 5.36 -7.54
CA LEU A 71 17.24 5.60 -7.98
C LEU A 71 18.15 4.47 -7.47
N SER A 72 19.02 3.94 -8.34
CA SER A 72 20.00 2.90 -7.97
C SER A 72 20.96 3.30 -6.85
N GLY A 73 21.26 4.60 -6.73
CA GLY A 73 22.04 5.18 -5.63
C GLY A 73 21.29 5.27 -4.31
N GLY A 74 19.99 4.93 -4.29
CA GLY A 74 19.08 5.05 -3.17
C GLY A 74 18.24 6.33 -3.23
N GLY A 75 16.98 6.21 -2.83
CA GLY A 75 16.00 7.29 -2.77
C GLY A 75 15.04 7.29 -3.96
N PHE A 76 13.91 7.94 -3.77
CA PHE A 76 12.96 8.21 -4.83
C PHE A 76 13.50 9.28 -5.77
N ARG A 77 13.23 9.12 -7.06
CA ARG A 77 13.26 10.21 -8.04
C ARG A 77 12.26 11.29 -7.57
N ALA A 78 12.45 12.54 -7.98
CA ALA A 78 11.60 13.66 -7.58
C ALA A 78 10.64 14.10 -8.70
N ASN A 79 9.62 14.88 -8.31
CA ASN A 79 8.63 15.53 -9.17
C ASN A 79 7.46 14.64 -9.65
N GLU A 80 7.14 13.59 -8.89
CA GLU A 80 5.94 12.75 -9.06
C GLU A 80 5.23 12.65 -7.69
N GLY A 81 4.12 11.94 -7.59
CA GLY A 81 3.25 12.04 -6.41
C GLY A 81 3.34 10.89 -5.42
N ILE A 82 2.67 11.10 -4.29
CA ILE A 82 2.53 10.12 -3.22
C ILE A 82 1.10 10.17 -2.73
N ILE A 83 0.46 9.00 -2.70
CA ILE A 83 -0.81 8.82 -2.01
C ILE A 83 -0.62 7.90 -0.80
N GLU A 84 -1.43 8.10 0.23
CA GLU A 84 -1.43 7.27 1.43
C GLU A 84 -2.82 6.69 1.64
N TRP A 85 -2.92 5.36 1.59
CA TRP A 85 -4.09 4.63 2.01
C TRP A 85 -4.02 4.34 3.51
N ALA A 86 -5.15 4.44 4.20
CA ALA A 86 -5.31 4.07 5.60
C ALA A 86 -6.54 3.18 5.79
N ALA A 87 -6.37 2.07 6.51
CA ALA A 87 -7.49 1.23 6.95
C ALA A 87 -8.37 2.00 7.96
N THR A 88 -9.70 1.92 7.80
CA THR A 88 -10.69 2.53 8.72
C THR A 88 -11.38 1.53 9.64
N SER A 89 -11.02 0.25 9.50
CA SER A 89 -11.39 -0.86 10.37
C SER A 89 -10.30 -1.93 10.28
N ASP A 90 -10.38 -2.96 11.13
CA ASP A 90 -9.61 -4.18 10.89
C ASP A 90 -10.07 -4.80 9.57
N LEU A 91 -9.14 -5.26 8.74
CA LEU A 91 -9.41 -5.97 7.49
C LEU A 91 -8.68 -7.30 7.52
N THR A 92 -9.36 -8.36 7.12
CA THR A 92 -8.76 -9.70 7.06
C THR A 92 -7.83 -9.82 5.85
N ALA A 93 -6.88 -10.75 5.93
CA ALA A 93 -6.16 -11.24 4.78
C ALA A 93 -7.12 -11.57 3.62
N TYR A 94 -6.62 -11.39 2.41
CA TYR A 94 -7.30 -11.56 1.14
C TYR A 94 -8.39 -10.54 0.80
N THR A 95 -8.50 -9.47 1.58
CA THR A 95 -9.27 -8.30 1.18
C THR A 95 -8.57 -7.62 -0.01
N GLN A 96 -9.32 -7.37 -1.08
CA GLN A 96 -8.88 -6.57 -2.23
C GLN A 96 -9.38 -5.13 -2.08
N ILE A 97 -8.47 -4.18 -2.28
CA ILE A 97 -8.75 -2.75 -2.23
C ILE A 97 -8.38 -2.16 -3.58
N THR A 98 -9.35 -1.53 -4.23
CA THR A 98 -9.14 -0.79 -5.47
C THR A 98 -9.02 0.69 -5.14
N ILE A 99 -7.96 1.30 -5.65
CA ILE A 99 -7.75 2.74 -5.63
C ILE A 99 -8.01 3.27 -7.04
N THR A 100 -8.87 4.27 -7.14
CA THR A 100 -9.19 4.93 -8.43
C THR A 100 -8.82 6.40 -8.34
N THR A 101 -8.04 6.85 -9.32
CA THR A 101 -7.73 8.26 -9.52
C THR A 101 -8.87 8.93 -10.29
N PRO A 102 -9.18 10.21 -10.02
CA PRO A 102 -10.19 10.91 -10.79
C PRO A 102 -9.65 11.46 -12.12
N ASP A 103 -10.46 11.36 -13.17
CA ASP A 103 -10.24 12.04 -14.45
C ASP A 103 -10.11 13.57 -14.31
N SER A 104 -10.74 14.17 -13.28
CA SER A 104 -10.51 15.57 -12.88
C SER A 104 -11.11 15.89 -11.50
N GLY A 105 -10.30 16.45 -10.61
CA GLY A 105 -10.75 17.27 -9.46
C GLY A 105 -11.51 16.59 -8.31
N VAL A 106 -11.71 15.27 -8.32
CA VAL A 106 -12.46 14.56 -7.26
C VAL A 106 -11.58 13.51 -6.61
N THR A 107 -10.87 13.89 -5.57
CA THR A 107 -10.17 13.06 -4.56
C THR A 107 -10.08 11.55 -4.82
N PHE A 108 -8.87 10.99 -4.79
CA PHE A 108 -8.63 9.53 -4.80
C PHE A 108 -9.62 8.78 -3.90
N THR A 109 -10.18 7.69 -4.42
CA THR A 109 -11.13 6.85 -3.70
C THR A 109 -10.55 5.46 -3.45
N ALA A 110 -11.03 4.80 -2.39
CA ALA A 110 -10.74 3.40 -2.11
C ALA A 110 -12.04 2.64 -1.89
N THR A 111 -12.12 1.39 -2.36
CA THR A 111 -13.27 0.51 -2.06
C THR A 111 -13.38 0.14 -0.58
N SER A 112 -12.27 0.22 0.16
CA SER A 112 -12.20 0.10 1.62
C SER A 112 -11.06 0.97 2.15
N GLY A 113 -11.22 1.55 3.34
CA GLY A 113 -10.29 2.54 3.89
C GLY A 113 -10.48 3.94 3.29
N THR A 114 -9.48 4.80 3.48
CA THR A 114 -9.45 6.18 2.96
C THR A 114 -8.12 6.48 2.31
N VAL A 115 -8.12 7.38 1.32
CA VAL A 115 -6.90 7.86 0.65
C VAL A 115 -6.67 9.33 0.97
N THR A 116 -5.42 9.68 1.24
CA THR A 116 -4.94 11.05 1.33
C THR A 116 -3.80 11.27 0.32
N VAL A 117 -3.54 12.53 -0.04
CA VAL A 117 -2.51 12.90 -1.03
C VAL A 117 -1.47 13.76 -0.32
N PRO A 118 -0.49 13.16 0.39
CA PRO A 118 0.60 13.89 1.03
C PRO A 118 1.50 14.62 0.03
N ASP A 119 1.64 14.11 -1.20
CA ASP A 119 2.35 14.77 -2.28
C ASP A 119 1.55 14.67 -3.59
N THR A 120 1.32 15.81 -4.23
CA THR A 120 0.49 15.89 -5.44
C THR A 120 1.29 15.48 -6.67
N GLY A 121 0.62 14.88 -7.65
CA GLY A 121 1.23 14.59 -8.95
C GLY A 121 1.26 13.11 -9.31
N PHE A 122 0.65 12.25 -8.48
CA PHE A 122 0.55 10.82 -8.77
C PHE A 122 -0.32 10.64 -10.01
N ALA A 123 0.29 10.14 -11.10
CA ALA A 123 -0.37 9.92 -12.38
C ALA A 123 0.41 8.88 -13.17
N LEU A 124 -0.25 7.79 -13.57
CA LEU A 124 0.41 6.70 -14.28
C LEU A 124 0.54 7.03 -15.77
N ALA A 125 1.74 6.91 -16.31
CA ALA A 125 1.98 7.10 -17.74
C ALA A 125 1.77 5.81 -18.57
N THR A 126 1.14 5.94 -19.73
CA THR A 126 0.97 4.84 -20.71
C THR A 126 2.25 4.44 -21.45
N ALA A 127 3.34 5.19 -21.24
CA ALA A 127 4.63 4.98 -21.88
C ALA A 127 5.67 4.37 -20.94
N GLY A 128 5.23 3.76 -19.84
CA GLY A 128 6.08 3.24 -18.76
C GLY A 128 5.80 3.97 -17.45
N ASP A 129 5.50 3.24 -16.38
CA ASP A 129 5.43 3.75 -15.01
C ASP A 129 5.36 2.63 -13.95
N GLN A 130 5.65 3.00 -12.71
CA GLN A 130 5.70 2.14 -11.55
C GLN A 130 4.67 2.55 -10.49
N ILE A 131 4.32 1.59 -9.63
CA ILE A 131 3.77 1.90 -8.30
C ILE A 131 4.64 1.18 -7.27
N LEU A 132 5.30 1.96 -6.43
CA LEU A 132 6.09 1.46 -5.30
C LEU A 132 5.27 1.60 -4.01
N ALA A 133 5.00 0.49 -3.34
CA ALA A 133 4.24 0.47 -2.09
C ALA A 133 5.17 0.34 -0.88
N TYR A 134 5.05 1.23 0.10
CA TYR A 134 5.95 1.26 1.26
C TYR A 134 5.29 1.81 2.53
N GLN A 135 5.86 1.45 3.68
CA GLN A 135 5.61 2.11 4.97
C GLN A 135 6.82 2.97 5.37
N GLY A 136 6.60 3.95 6.25
CA GLY A 136 7.65 4.86 6.71
C GLY A 136 7.74 6.15 5.89
N THR A 137 8.88 6.83 5.99
CA THR A 137 9.11 8.11 5.30
C THR A 137 9.87 7.89 3.99
N GLU A 138 9.86 8.89 3.11
CA GLU A 138 10.56 8.89 1.83
C GLU A 138 12.08 8.74 2.01
N ALA A 139 12.61 9.23 3.14
CA ALA A 139 14.03 9.14 3.50
C ALA A 139 14.42 7.76 4.06
N SER A 140 13.46 6.95 4.50
CA SER A 140 13.70 5.62 5.06
C SER A 140 12.50 4.69 4.81
N PRO A 141 12.18 4.37 3.55
CA PRO A 141 11.04 3.55 3.21
C PRO A 141 11.28 2.08 3.54
N SER A 142 10.23 1.41 4.02
CA SER A 142 10.14 -0.04 4.12
C SER A 142 9.22 -0.54 3.01
N PHE A 143 9.81 -1.03 1.93
CA PHE A 143 9.06 -1.50 0.75
C PHE A 143 8.29 -2.80 1.05
N VAL A 144 7.03 -2.81 0.63
CA VAL A 144 6.09 -3.92 0.85
C VAL A 144 5.86 -4.69 -0.45
N THR A 145 5.66 -3.99 -1.56
CA THR A 145 5.54 -4.56 -2.90
C THR A 145 5.76 -3.47 -3.96
N ALA A 146 5.91 -3.87 -5.21
CA ALA A 146 5.98 -2.95 -6.34
C ALA A 146 5.41 -3.60 -7.59
N ILE A 147 4.83 -2.77 -8.45
CA ILE A 147 4.44 -3.14 -9.82
C ILE A 147 5.07 -2.17 -10.79
N ASN A 148 5.56 -2.67 -11.92
CA ASN A 148 6.03 -1.86 -13.04
C ASN A 148 5.35 -2.36 -14.31
N ASP A 149 4.90 -1.47 -15.17
CA ASP A 149 4.27 -1.88 -16.44
C ASP A 149 5.29 -2.37 -17.48
N HIS A 150 6.59 -2.24 -17.19
CA HIS A 150 7.71 -2.71 -18.00
C HIS A 150 8.85 -3.29 -17.14
N ASN A 151 9.90 -3.81 -17.78
CA ASN A 151 11.07 -4.36 -17.07
C ASN A 151 11.66 -3.33 -16.08
N TRP A 152 12.05 -3.79 -14.89
CA TRP A 152 12.80 -2.95 -13.96
C TRP A 152 14.10 -2.44 -14.59
N ASP A 153 14.33 -1.13 -14.50
CA ASP A 153 15.51 -0.48 -15.05
C ASP A 153 16.73 -0.59 -14.14
N ALA A 154 17.88 -0.20 -14.67
CA ALA A 154 19.08 -0.02 -13.86
C ALA A 154 18.91 1.12 -12.83
N THR A 155 18.09 2.14 -13.12
CA THR A 155 17.79 3.31 -12.27
C THR A 155 16.61 4.08 -12.87
N ALA A 156 15.86 4.82 -12.05
CA ALA A 156 14.88 5.79 -12.54
C ALA A 156 15.57 6.95 -13.27
N ALA A 157 15.62 6.89 -14.60
CA ALA A 157 16.28 7.89 -15.44
C ALA A 157 15.36 9.07 -15.77
N ASP A 158 14.06 8.80 -15.83
CA ASP A 158 12.97 9.74 -16.09
C ASP A 158 11.71 9.31 -15.32
N SER A 159 10.56 9.93 -15.61
CA SER A 159 9.27 9.62 -14.98
C SER A 159 8.75 8.22 -15.30
N ASN A 160 9.27 7.58 -16.33
CA ASN A 160 8.71 6.35 -16.87
C ASN A 160 9.51 5.11 -16.50
N THR A 161 10.51 5.25 -15.63
CA THR A 161 11.51 4.23 -15.38
C THR A 161 11.79 4.09 -13.89
N SER A 162 12.11 2.88 -13.46
CA SER A 162 12.40 2.61 -12.05
C SER A 162 13.30 1.41 -11.86
N ALA A 163 14.29 1.55 -10.98
CA ALA A 163 14.97 0.38 -10.45
C ALA A 163 14.05 -0.38 -9.49
N LEU A 164 14.26 -1.70 -9.38
CA LEU A 164 13.60 -2.48 -8.34
C LEU A 164 14.09 -2.00 -6.95
N PRO A 165 13.19 -1.59 -6.03
CA PRO A 165 13.60 -1.14 -4.71
C PRO A 165 14.28 -2.24 -3.88
N PRO A 166 15.22 -1.87 -2.98
CA PRO A 166 15.91 -2.84 -2.14
C PRO A 166 14.94 -3.58 -1.22
N GLY A 167 15.16 -4.88 -1.04
CA GLY A 167 14.29 -5.75 -0.23
C GLY A 167 13.13 -6.38 -1.01
N LEU A 168 12.89 -5.93 -2.25
CA LEU A 168 11.98 -6.58 -3.17
C LEU A 168 12.73 -7.51 -4.14
N THR A 169 12.02 -8.50 -4.65
CA THR A 169 12.49 -9.44 -5.67
C THR A 169 11.36 -9.63 -6.68
N ASP A 170 11.65 -9.25 -7.92
CA ASP A 170 10.76 -9.44 -9.05
C ASP A 170 10.40 -10.92 -9.21
N GLY A 171 9.13 -11.21 -9.48
CA GLY A 171 8.62 -12.58 -9.51
C GLY A 171 8.27 -13.18 -8.13
N THR A 172 8.53 -12.47 -7.03
CA THR A 172 8.31 -12.98 -5.66
C THR A 172 7.38 -12.10 -4.84
N ASN A 173 7.75 -10.83 -4.66
CA ASN A 173 6.97 -9.83 -3.91
C ASN A 173 6.91 -8.48 -4.63
N ALA A 174 7.42 -8.43 -5.86
CA ALA A 174 7.21 -7.39 -6.84
C ALA A 174 7.00 -8.06 -8.20
N ILE A 175 6.39 -7.34 -9.13
CA ILE A 175 6.12 -7.82 -10.48
C ILE A 175 6.39 -6.72 -11.49
N HIS A 176 6.90 -7.09 -12.65
CA HIS A 176 6.73 -6.30 -13.85
C HIS A 176 5.82 -7.01 -14.86
N PHE A 177 5.20 -6.25 -15.76
CA PHE A 177 4.71 -6.85 -16.99
C PHE A 177 5.89 -7.05 -17.95
N PRO A 178 6.21 -8.29 -18.35
CA PRO A 178 7.09 -8.49 -19.48
C PRO A 178 6.31 -8.03 -20.71
N ILE A 179 6.46 -6.76 -21.10
CA ILE A 179 5.84 -6.22 -22.30
C ILE A 179 6.28 -7.10 -23.48
N ALA A 180 5.36 -7.94 -23.96
CA ALA A 180 5.56 -8.75 -25.16
C ALA A 180 5.22 -7.95 -26.43
N LEU A 181 4.51 -6.82 -26.31
CA LEU A 181 4.02 -6.02 -27.44
C LEU A 181 4.06 -4.51 -27.11
N PRO A 182 4.56 -3.65 -28.01
CA PRO A 182 4.46 -2.20 -27.83
C PRO A 182 2.98 -1.78 -27.67
N GLY A 183 2.67 -0.96 -26.66
CA GLY A 183 1.31 -0.53 -26.34
C GLY A 183 0.56 -1.54 -25.47
N THR A 184 1.12 -1.93 -24.32
CA THR A 184 0.33 -2.57 -23.26
C THR A 184 0.73 -1.94 -21.95
N ASP A 185 -0.14 -1.09 -21.44
CA ASP A 185 0.01 -0.23 -20.25
C ASP A 185 -0.99 -0.60 -19.15
N ASN A 186 -1.79 -1.63 -19.39
CA ASN A 186 -2.80 -2.13 -18.47
C ASN A 186 -2.61 -3.62 -18.23
N GLY A 187 -2.90 -4.06 -17.00
CA GLY A 187 -2.77 -5.45 -16.61
C GLY A 187 -3.74 -5.86 -15.51
N GLN A 188 -4.27 -7.08 -15.62
CA GLN A 188 -5.06 -7.71 -14.58
C GLN A 188 -4.60 -9.14 -14.31
N TYR A 189 -4.46 -9.50 -13.04
CA TYR A 189 -4.26 -10.88 -12.63
C TYR A 189 -5.44 -11.75 -13.09
N ASN A 190 -5.16 -12.84 -13.82
CA ASN A 190 -6.18 -13.66 -14.48
C ASN A 190 -6.84 -14.69 -13.55
N CYS A 191 -6.62 -14.59 -12.24
CA CYS A 191 -7.11 -15.51 -11.22
C CYS A 191 -6.62 -16.97 -11.40
N ALA A 192 -5.46 -17.21 -12.02
CA ALA A 192 -4.91 -18.56 -12.23
C ALA A 192 -4.77 -19.37 -10.92
N THR A 193 -4.53 -18.71 -9.78
CA THR A 193 -4.49 -19.33 -8.46
C THR A 193 -5.14 -18.41 -7.45
N THR A 194 -6.22 -18.87 -6.83
CA THR A 194 -6.96 -18.11 -5.82
C THR A 194 -7.12 -18.85 -4.49
N VAL A 195 -6.58 -20.07 -4.39
CA VAL A 195 -6.59 -20.86 -3.16
C VAL A 195 -5.17 -21.15 -2.76
N GLY A 196 -4.75 -20.69 -1.58
CA GLY A 196 -3.38 -20.88 -1.13
C GLY A 196 -3.04 -20.05 0.09
N VAL A 197 -1.95 -20.43 0.76
CA VAL A 197 -1.29 -19.56 1.74
C VAL A 197 -0.60 -18.38 1.03
N PRO A 198 -0.25 -17.28 1.74
CA PRO A 198 0.36 -16.10 1.13
C PRO A 198 1.52 -16.37 0.18
N ALA A 199 2.44 -17.27 0.53
CA ALA A 199 3.58 -17.62 -0.32
C ALA A 199 3.16 -18.21 -1.68
N VAL A 200 2.11 -19.02 -1.71
CA VAL A 200 1.58 -19.63 -2.96
C VAL A 200 0.91 -18.57 -3.82
N LEU A 201 0.10 -17.69 -3.20
CA LEU A 201 -0.58 -16.63 -3.91
C LEU A 201 0.41 -15.58 -4.44
N ASN A 202 1.42 -15.19 -3.66
CA ASN A 202 2.49 -14.30 -4.10
C ASN A 202 3.24 -14.86 -5.31
N ALA A 203 3.59 -16.15 -5.32
CA ALA A 203 4.25 -16.77 -6.47
C ALA A 203 3.36 -16.78 -7.73
N ALA A 204 2.04 -16.93 -7.56
CA ALA A 204 1.11 -16.91 -8.68
C ALA A 204 0.84 -15.50 -9.19
N ILE A 205 0.61 -14.54 -8.29
CA ILE A 205 0.31 -13.14 -8.60
C ILE A 205 1.54 -12.45 -9.19
N ASN A 206 2.74 -12.66 -8.64
CA ASN A 206 3.94 -12.03 -9.16
C ASN A 206 4.52 -12.73 -10.40
N ASN A 207 3.78 -13.67 -11.01
CA ASN A 207 4.14 -14.29 -12.27
C ASN A 207 3.39 -13.61 -13.42
N GLY A 208 4.10 -12.84 -14.26
CA GLY A 208 3.53 -12.14 -15.42
C GLY A 208 2.79 -13.04 -16.42
N ALA A 209 3.06 -14.34 -16.48
CA ALA A 209 2.30 -15.28 -17.31
C ALA A 209 0.85 -15.50 -16.83
N ASN A 210 0.55 -15.11 -15.59
CA ASN A 210 -0.80 -15.15 -15.00
C ASN A 210 -1.52 -13.80 -15.10
N TRP A 211 -1.09 -12.92 -16.00
CA TRP A 211 -1.73 -11.62 -16.23
C TRP A 211 -2.26 -11.52 -17.64
N THR A 212 -3.43 -10.89 -17.75
CA THR A 212 -3.99 -10.43 -19.02
C THR A 212 -3.61 -8.96 -19.16
N THR A 213 -2.89 -8.61 -20.24
CA THR A 213 -2.51 -7.23 -20.55
C THR A 213 -3.31 -6.66 -21.71
N SER A 214 -3.37 -5.33 -21.80
CA SER A 214 -4.19 -4.61 -22.77
C SER A 214 -3.63 -3.21 -23.07
N ASP A 215 -3.89 -2.70 -24.27
CA ASP A 215 -3.69 -1.29 -24.71
C ASP A 215 -4.98 -0.45 -24.56
N THR A 216 -6.02 -1.09 -24.04
CA THR A 216 -7.33 -0.47 -23.84
C THR A 216 -7.78 -0.66 -22.42
N ILE A 217 -8.46 0.35 -21.89
CA ILE A 217 -9.07 0.36 -20.56
C ILE A 217 -9.58 -1.01 -20.13
N LEU A 218 -8.99 -1.52 -19.06
CA LEU A 218 -9.50 -2.66 -18.30
C LEU A 218 -10.37 -2.15 -17.15
N THR A 219 -11.34 -2.97 -16.73
CA THR A 219 -12.11 -2.72 -15.51
C THR A 219 -11.65 -3.70 -14.42
N PRO A 220 -11.40 -3.26 -13.19
CA PRO A 220 -11.01 -4.15 -12.11
C PRO A 220 -12.01 -5.31 -11.94
N ALA A 221 -11.57 -6.55 -12.13
CA ALA A 221 -12.34 -7.74 -11.83
C ALA A 221 -11.68 -8.54 -10.69
N PRO A 222 -12.07 -8.31 -9.42
CA PRO A 222 -11.41 -8.94 -8.27
C PRO A 222 -11.59 -10.46 -8.27
N CYS A 223 -10.52 -11.19 -7.95
CA CYS A 223 -10.57 -12.64 -7.79
C CYS A 223 -11.21 -13.04 -6.44
N SER A 224 -11.66 -14.28 -6.28
CA SER A 224 -12.10 -14.78 -4.97
C SER A 224 -11.00 -15.59 -4.29
N PHE A 225 -10.19 -14.92 -3.48
CA PHE A 225 -9.07 -15.54 -2.76
C PHE A 225 -9.52 -16.22 -1.47
N THR A 226 -9.00 -17.41 -1.18
CA THR A 226 -9.34 -18.20 0.01
C THR A 226 -8.15 -18.99 0.54
N VAL A 227 -8.17 -19.31 1.83
CA VAL A 227 -7.25 -20.29 2.41
C VAL A 227 -7.60 -21.70 1.92
N PRO A 228 -6.63 -22.63 1.81
CA PRO A 228 -6.92 -24.04 1.57
C PRO A 228 -7.87 -24.59 2.64
N VAL A 229 -8.89 -25.34 2.23
CA VAL A 229 -9.72 -26.09 3.17
C VAL A 229 -8.88 -27.26 3.70
N GLU A 230 -8.42 -27.16 4.94
CA GLU A 230 -7.82 -28.30 5.60
C GLU A 230 -8.94 -29.25 6.02
N LEU A 231 -9.11 -30.35 5.28
CA LEU A 231 -9.97 -31.45 5.72
C LEU A 231 -9.32 -32.08 6.94
N MET A 232 -9.63 -31.58 8.13
CA MET A 232 -9.35 -32.30 9.37
C MET A 232 -10.11 -33.62 9.28
N GLY A 233 -9.37 -34.71 9.09
CA GLY A 233 -9.95 -36.04 9.01
C GLY A 233 -10.73 -36.31 10.28
N PHE A 234 -12.06 -36.33 10.18
CA PHE A 234 -12.89 -36.89 11.23
C PHE A 234 -12.53 -38.36 11.34
N THR A 235 -11.87 -38.73 12.44
CA THR A 235 -11.87 -40.13 12.88
C THR A 235 -13.27 -40.37 13.42
N ALA A 236 -14.02 -41.23 12.75
CA ALA A 236 -15.26 -41.75 13.30
C ALA A 236 -14.87 -42.67 14.47
N ASP A 237 -15.28 -42.30 15.68
CA ASP A 237 -15.20 -43.14 16.88
C ASP A 237 -16.03 -44.43 16.73
#